data_AF-A0A443NEQ5-F1
#
_entry.id   AF-A0A443NEQ5-F1
#
_cell.length_a   1.000
_cell.length_b   1.000
_cell.length_c   1.000
_cell.angle_alpha   90.00
_cell.angle_beta   90.00
_cell.angle_gamma   90.00
#
_symmetry.space_group_name_H-M   'P 1'
#
loop_
_entity.id
_entity.type
_entity.pdbx_description
1 polymer ?
#
loop_
_entity_poly.entity_id
_entity_poly.type
_entity_poly.pdbx_seq_one_letter_code
_entity_poly.pdbx_strand_id
1 'polypeptide(L)'
;MSTSGCPLSTMELLTSDNGDVVGLLTASDDAYEGVIVDMKTHMDSAAFVSSLKASISHWRQQGKKGVWIKLPIELVHLVQAAVEEGFWYHHAEPKYLMLVYWIPDTVHTLPINATHRVGIGAFVMNDKKEVLVVQENSGPFQGTGIWKFPTGVIDEGEDISAGAIREVKEETGIDAEFIEVLAFRQSHKSLFEKSDLFFVCMLRPLSFDIQKQESEIEAAQWMPIEEYAVQPSVKKHELLKYIADICLVKIEKGYAGFSPVSTKSFISAHDSFLYLNKRDLSQH
;
A
#
# COMPACT_ATOMS: atom_id res chain seq x y z
N MET A 1 17.12 40.04 -15.70
CA MET A 1 16.93 40.22 -14.25
C MET A 1 15.47 40.60 -14.04
N SER A 2 14.64 39.62 -13.74
CA SER A 2 13.22 39.81 -13.45
C SER A 2 12.91 38.97 -12.21
N THR A 3 12.86 39.64 -11.07
CA THR A 3 12.53 39.06 -9.78
C THR A 3 11.03 38.77 -9.74
N SER A 4 10.65 37.50 -9.88
CA SER A 4 9.32 37.00 -9.57
C SER A 4 9.17 36.94 -8.05
N GLY A 5 8.49 37.92 -7.47
CA GLY A 5 8.11 37.91 -6.06
C GLY A 5 7.07 36.82 -5.80
N CYS A 6 7.39 35.92 -4.87
CA CYS A 6 6.43 35.00 -4.27
C CYS A 6 5.42 35.82 -3.45
N PRO A 7 4.10 35.58 -3.53
CA PRO A 7 3.18 36.25 -2.63
C PRO A 7 3.34 35.64 -1.23
N LEU A 8 3.79 36.46 -0.28
CA LEU A 8 3.67 36.12 1.14
C LEU A 8 2.19 35.94 1.46
N SER A 9 1.84 34.74 1.90
CA SER A 9 0.53 34.44 2.51
C SER A 9 0.30 35.43 3.66
N THR A 10 -0.68 36.30 3.50
CA THR A 10 -1.10 37.23 4.55
C THR A 10 -1.93 36.43 5.54
N MET A 11 -1.52 36.38 6.81
CA MET A 11 -2.36 35.84 7.88
C MET A 11 -3.67 36.63 7.92
N GLU A 12 -4.78 35.99 7.52
CA GLU A 12 -6.11 36.55 7.71
C GLU A 12 -6.47 36.45 9.19
N LEU A 13 -6.64 37.62 9.81
CA LEU A 13 -6.98 37.77 11.22
C LEU A 13 -8.49 38.00 11.32
N LEU A 14 -9.19 37.14 12.06
CA LEU A 14 -10.62 37.32 12.36
C LEU A 14 -10.81 37.75 13.81
N THR A 15 -11.73 38.67 14.04
CA THR A 15 -12.19 39.04 15.38
C THR A 15 -13.20 38.02 15.86
N SER A 16 -12.93 37.39 17.00
CA SER A 16 -13.90 36.53 17.68
C SER A 16 -15.04 37.35 18.31
N ASP A 17 -16.15 36.71 18.68
CA ASP A 17 -17.28 37.33 19.40
C ASP A 17 -16.87 37.99 20.73
N ASN A 18 -15.69 37.65 21.28
CA ASN A 18 -15.13 38.22 22.50
C ASN A 18 -14.11 39.35 22.25
N GLY A 19 -13.86 39.76 21.00
CA GLY A 19 -12.96 40.86 20.65
C GLY A 19 -11.46 40.49 20.60
N ASP A 20 -11.09 39.24 20.87
CA ASP A 20 -9.72 38.75 20.66
C ASP A 20 -9.46 38.48 19.19
N VAL A 21 -8.30 38.94 18.71
CA VAL A 21 -7.80 38.70 17.36
C VAL A 21 -7.23 37.28 17.31
N VAL A 22 -7.98 36.37 16.70
CA VAL A 22 -7.57 34.96 16.55
C VAL A 22 -7.06 34.75 15.14
N GLY A 23 -5.83 34.26 15.01
CA GLY A 23 -5.24 33.91 13.72
C GLY A 23 -5.86 32.63 13.16
N LEU A 24 -6.15 32.61 11.86
CA LEU A 24 -6.59 31.39 11.18
C LEU A 24 -5.41 30.43 10.95
N LEU A 25 -5.69 29.13 10.97
CA LEU A 25 -4.72 28.11 10.59
C LEU A 25 -4.43 28.22 9.10
N THR A 26 -3.14 28.19 8.75
CA THR A 26 -2.73 28.15 7.33
C THR A 26 -3.12 26.80 6.74
N ALA A 27 -3.88 26.82 5.65
CA ALA A 27 -4.34 25.64 4.96
C ALA A 27 -4.22 25.79 3.43
N SER A 28 -4.21 24.67 2.73
CA SER A 28 -4.34 24.58 1.28
C SER A 28 -5.63 23.85 0.91
N ASP A 29 -6.24 24.23 -0.20
CA ASP A 29 -7.43 23.54 -0.71
C ASP A 29 -7.09 22.17 -1.32
N ASP A 30 -7.97 21.19 -1.10
CA ASP A 30 -7.97 19.95 -1.88
C ASP A 30 -8.89 20.04 -3.10
N ALA A 31 -8.88 19.01 -3.95
CA ALA A 31 -9.66 18.97 -5.20
C ALA A 31 -11.17 18.76 -4.99
N TYR A 32 -11.63 18.56 -3.76
CA TYR A 32 -12.98 18.12 -3.39
C TYR A 32 -13.64 19.05 -2.36
N GLU A 33 -13.31 20.34 -2.42
CA GLU A 33 -13.84 21.38 -1.54
C GLU A 33 -13.47 21.16 -0.05
N GLY A 34 -12.40 20.42 0.22
CA GLY A 34 -11.78 20.30 1.53
C GLY A 34 -10.57 21.21 1.69
N VAL A 35 -10.00 21.18 2.89
CA VAL A 35 -8.83 21.96 3.29
C VAL A 35 -7.84 21.07 4.04
N ILE A 36 -6.55 21.30 3.82
CA ILE A 36 -5.45 20.57 4.42
C ILE A 36 -4.60 21.54 5.24
N VAL A 37 -4.51 21.30 6.54
CA VAL A 37 -3.65 21.99 7.49
C VAL A 37 -2.39 21.15 7.71
N ASP A 38 -1.24 21.70 7.33
CA ASP A 38 0.07 21.08 7.56
C ASP A 38 0.77 21.79 8.73
N MET A 39 0.70 21.20 9.93
CA MET A 39 1.25 21.80 11.14
C MET A 39 2.77 21.65 11.16
N LYS A 40 3.49 22.78 11.20
CA LYS A 40 4.96 22.80 11.15
C LYS A 40 5.60 23.44 12.37
N THR A 41 4.90 24.39 12.97
CA THR A 41 5.42 25.20 14.06
C THR A 41 4.80 24.78 15.38
N HIS A 42 5.59 24.81 16.44
CA HIS A 42 5.10 24.61 17.78
C HIS A 42 3.98 25.60 18.10
N MET A 43 2.89 25.11 18.68
CA MET A 43 1.74 25.90 19.11
C MET A 43 1.26 25.37 20.47
N ASP A 44 0.84 26.28 21.34
CA ASP A 44 0.19 25.90 22.59
C ASP A 44 -1.21 25.32 22.30
N SER A 45 -1.65 24.32 23.08
CA SER A 45 -2.92 23.62 22.83
C SER A 45 -4.14 24.56 22.92
N ALA A 46 -4.17 25.54 23.83
CA ALA A 46 -5.29 26.46 23.93
C ALA A 46 -5.33 27.46 22.77
N ALA A 47 -4.16 27.93 22.34
CA ALA A 47 -4.03 28.76 21.15
C ALA A 47 -4.44 28.01 19.88
N PHE A 48 -4.06 26.72 19.79
CA PHE A 48 -4.45 25.84 18.69
C PHE A 48 -5.98 25.65 18.64
N VAL A 49 -6.63 25.33 19.76
CA VAL A 49 -8.10 25.18 19.81
C VAL A 49 -8.81 26.46 19.38
N SER A 50 -8.34 27.62 19.86
CA SER A 50 -8.94 28.91 19.48
C SER A 50 -8.83 29.15 17.98
N SER A 51 -7.64 28.92 17.41
CA SER A 51 -7.37 29.06 15.97
C SER A 51 -8.16 28.05 15.15
N LEU A 52 -8.26 26.80 15.62
CA LEU A 52 -9.00 25.73 14.96
C LEU A 52 -10.49 26.03 14.87
N LYS A 53 -11.11 26.49 15.97
CA LYS A 53 -12.53 26.90 16.00
C LYS A 53 -12.81 28.04 15.03
N ALA A 54 -11.97 29.08 15.06
CA ALA A 54 -12.09 30.22 14.14
C ALA A 54 -11.97 29.77 12.68
N SER A 55 -11.01 28.88 12.40
CA SER A 55 -10.77 28.34 11.05
C SER A 55 -11.93 27.50 10.55
N ILE A 56 -12.49 26.62 11.38
CA ILE A 56 -13.67 25.80 11.02
C ILE A 56 -14.88 26.69 10.73
N SER A 57 -15.12 27.74 11.54
CA SER A 57 -16.20 28.69 11.30
C SER A 57 -16.03 29.42 9.96
N HIS A 58 -14.81 29.85 9.66
CA HIS A 58 -14.47 30.50 8.40
C HIS A 58 -14.65 29.56 7.19
N TRP A 59 -14.11 28.33 7.25
CA TRP A 59 -14.26 27.33 6.20
C TRP A 59 -15.71 26.90 5.98
N ARG A 60 -16.53 26.88 7.04
CA ARG A 60 -17.97 26.65 6.93
C ARG A 60 -18.65 27.74 6.10
N GLN A 61 -18.30 29.01 6.29
CA GLN A 61 -18.84 30.12 5.49
C GLN A 61 -18.41 30.06 4.02
N GLN A 62 -17.24 29.48 3.74
CA GLN A 62 -16.74 29.23 2.39
C GLN A 62 -17.34 27.98 1.73
N GLY A 63 -18.21 27.24 2.43
CA GLY A 63 -18.78 25.99 1.92
C GLY A 63 -17.80 24.83 1.85
N LYS A 64 -16.67 24.90 2.57
CA LYS A 64 -15.72 23.79 2.66
C LYS A 64 -16.32 22.61 3.43
N LYS A 65 -15.85 21.41 3.11
CA LYS A 65 -16.40 20.15 3.63
C LYS A 65 -15.43 19.43 4.55
N GLY A 66 -14.42 18.77 3.98
CA GLY A 66 -13.42 18.00 4.71
C GLY A 66 -12.32 18.88 5.25
N VAL A 67 -11.96 18.71 6.52
CA VAL A 67 -10.76 19.32 7.11
C VAL A 67 -9.78 18.21 7.42
N TRP A 68 -8.56 18.31 6.90
CA TRP A 68 -7.46 17.39 7.16
C TRP A 68 -6.42 18.13 8.00
N ILE A 69 -5.93 17.51 9.08
CA ILE A 69 -4.83 18.04 9.88
C ILE A 69 -3.72 17.00 9.90
N LYS A 70 -2.59 17.36 9.28
CA LYS A 70 -1.34 16.62 9.39
C LYS A 70 -0.58 17.13 10.61
N LEU A 71 -0.47 16.29 11.64
CA LEU A 71 0.31 16.58 12.85
C LEU A 71 1.59 15.76 12.87
N PRO A 72 2.78 16.39 12.75
CA PRO A 72 4.06 15.73 13.03
C PRO A 72 4.09 15.16 14.44
N ILE A 73 4.88 14.10 14.64
CA ILE A 73 5.02 13.42 15.93
C ILE A 73 5.51 14.35 17.05
N GLU A 74 6.27 15.40 16.71
CA GLU A 74 6.75 16.41 17.64
C GLU A 74 5.64 17.31 18.19
N LEU A 75 4.47 17.33 17.54
CA LEU A 75 3.28 18.11 17.94
C LEU A 75 2.16 17.21 18.51
N VAL A 76 2.51 16.05 19.05
CA VAL A 76 1.55 15.07 19.59
C VAL A 76 0.65 15.64 20.70
N HIS A 77 1.10 16.68 21.42
CA HIS A 77 0.30 17.37 22.44
C HIS A 77 -0.94 18.07 21.88
N LEU A 78 -1.00 18.31 20.56
CA LEU A 78 -2.16 18.87 19.87
C LEU A 78 -3.21 17.83 19.48
N VAL A 79 -2.87 16.53 19.54
CA VAL A 79 -3.79 15.45 19.12
C VAL A 79 -5.03 15.42 20.00
N GLN A 80 -4.86 15.47 21.34
CA GLN A 80 -5.99 15.50 22.27
C GLN A 80 -6.90 16.69 21.99
N ALA A 81 -6.30 17.88 21.82
CA ALA A 81 -7.04 19.10 21.54
C ALA A 81 -7.86 19.01 20.24
N ALA A 82 -7.30 18.42 19.17
CA ALA A 82 -8.06 18.23 17.93
C ALA A 82 -9.22 17.24 18.10
N VAL A 83 -9.00 16.12 18.80
CA VAL A 83 -10.03 15.09 19.02
C VAL A 83 -11.18 15.61 19.89
N GLU A 84 -10.89 16.42 20.91
CA GLU A 84 -11.92 17.08 21.73
C GLU A 84 -12.80 18.04 20.91
N GLU A 85 -12.27 18.59 19.81
CA GLU A 85 -13.00 19.41 18.85
C GLU A 85 -13.69 18.59 17.73
N GLY A 86 -13.75 17.26 17.89
CA GLY A 86 -14.50 16.36 17.04
C GLY A 86 -13.73 15.76 15.86
N PHE A 87 -12.42 15.99 15.76
CA PHE A 87 -11.59 15.30 14.77
C PHE A 87 -11.44 13.82 15.13
N TRP A 88 -11.33 12.97 14.10
CA TRP A 88 -11.00 11.56 14.27
C TRP A 88 -9.78 11.16 13.44
N TYR A 89 -9.17 10.03 13.79
CA TYR A 89 -8.00 9.52 13.09
C TYR A 89 -8.38 8.97 11.72
N HIS A 90 -7.59 9.33 10.71
CA HIS A 90 -7.69 8.73 9.39
C HIS A 90 -6.55 7.72 9.16
N HIS A 91 -5.30 8.17 9.28
CA HIS A 91 -4.11 7.32 9.12
C HIS A 91 -2.93 7.88 9.91
N ALA A 92 -1.91 7.06 10.10
CA ALA A 92 -0.66 7.45 10.73
C ALA A 92 0.51 6.88 9.95
N GLU A 93 1.57 7.66 9.86
CA GLU A 93 2.89 7.24 9.39
C GLU A 93 3.89 7.35 10.55
N PRO A 94 5.12 6.80 10.44
CA PRO A 94 6.08 6.84 11.53
C PRO A 94 6.37 8.23 12.10
N LYS A 95 6.14 9.29 11.31
CA LYS A 95 6.46 10.68 11.67
C LYS A 95 5.26 11.61 11.79
N TYR A 96 4.03 11.16 11.49
CA TYR A 96 2.86 12.03 11.60
C TYR A 96 1.55 11.26 11.79
N LEU A 97 0.56 11.93 12.37
CA LEU A 97 -0.83 11.50 12.43
C LEU A 97 -1.68 12.39 11.52
N MET A 98 -2.53 11.79 10.69
CA MET A 98 -3.55 12.49 9.93
C MET A 98 -4.89 12.39 10.64
N LEU A 99 -5.42 13.54 11.03
CA LEU A 99 -6.77 13.67 11.57
C LEU A 99 -7.69 14.29 10.54
N VAL A 100 -8.97 13.96 10.62
CA VAL A 100 -9.99 14.52 9.75
C VAL A 100 -11.23 14.96 10.52
N TYR A 101 -11.94 15.94 9.95
CA TYR A 101 -13.22 16.42 10.43
C TYR A 101 -14.13 16.74 9.23
N TRP A 102 -15.43 16.56 9.41
CA TRP A 102 -16.43 16.88 8.40
C TRP A 102 -17.29 18.04 8.91
N ILE A 103 -17.21 19.18 8.21
CA ILE A 103 -17.90 20.42 8.62
C ILE A 103 -19.43 20.32 8.48
N PRO A 104 -20.00 19.75 7.39
CA PRO A 104 -21.45 19.67 7.21
C PRO A 104 -22.12 18.65 8.15
N ASP A 105 -23.40 18.86 8.47
CA ASP A 105 -24.21 17.90 9.25
C ASP A 105 -24.69 16.68 8.43
N THR A 106 -24.06 16.42 7.28
CA THR A 106 -24.35 15.28 6.40
C THR A 106 -23.45 14.10 6.73
N VAL A 107 -23.79 12.93 6.18
CA VAL A 107 -22.84 11.80 6.15
C VAL A 107 -21.56 12.25 5.44
N HIS A 108 -20.40 11.99 6.05
CA HIS A 108 -19.12 12.33 5.46
C HIS A 108 -18.81 11.46 4.25
N THR A 109 -18.20 12.04 3.22
CA THR A 109 -17.75 11.32 2.02
C THR A 109 -16.24 11.28 1.89
N LEU A 110 -15.53 11.55 3.00
CA LEU A 110 -14.08 11.44 3.06
C LEU A 110 -13.65 10.01 2.67
N PRO A 111 -12.63 9.86 1.80
CA PRO A 111 -12.13 8.54 1.44
C PRO A 111 -11.65 7.83 2.71
N ILE A 112 -11.89 6.52 2.77
CA ILE A 112 -11.36 5.70 3.87
C ILE A 112 -9.87 5.42 3.64
N ASN A 113 -9.13 5.27 4.73
CA ASN A 113 -7.73 4.87 4.68
C ASN A 113 -7.55 3.46 4.07
N ALA A 114 -6.32 3.14 3.67
CA ALA A 114 -5.90 1.84 3.17
C ALA A 114 -6.51 0.68 3.97
N THR A 115 -7.26 -0.16 3.25
CA THR A 115 -8.04 -1.28 3.80
C THR A 115 -7.40 -2.63 3.56
N HIS A 116 -6.47 -2.70 2.62
CA HIS A 116 -5.85 -3.94 2.17
C HIS A 116 -4.34 -3.88 2.38
N ARG A 117 -3.78 -5.02 2.80
CA ARG A 117 -2.36 -5.31 2.59
C ARG A 117 -2.22 -6.05 1.28
N VAL A 118 -1.13 -5.80 0.57
CA VAL A 118 -0.84 -6.44 -0.70
C VAL A 118 0.35 -7.37 -0.50
N GLY A 119 0.16 -8.65 -0.78
CA GLY A 119 1.22 -9.65 -0.77
C GLY A 119 1.36 -10.33 -2.12
N ILE A 120 2.51 -10.96 -2.32
CA ILE A 120 2.81 -11.74 -3.51
C ILE A 120 3.28 -13.15 -3.14
N GLY A 121 3.08 -14.09 -4.06
CA GLY A 121 3.77 -15.36 -4.10
C GLY A 121 4.47 -15.50 -5.44
N ALA A 122 5.77 -15.79 -5.41
CA ALA A 122 6.62 -15.85 -6.57
C ALA A 122 6.77 -17.29 -7.09
N PHE A 123 6.05 -17.59 -8.17
CA PHE A 123 6.19 -18.81 -8.93
C PHE A 123 7.36 -18.70 -9.92
N VAL A 124 8.57 -18.96 -9.43
CA VAL A 124 9.78 -18.96 -10.26
C VAL A 124 9.97 -20.36 -10.85
N MET A 125 9.97 -20.46 -12.18
CA MET A 125 10.07 -21.76 -12.87
C MET A 125 11.19 -21.76 -13.90
N ASN A 126 12.03 -22.80 -13.86
CA ASN A 126 13.11 -23.00 -14.83
C ASN A 126 12.68 -23.87 -16.03
N ASP A 127 13.56 -23.97 -17.04
CA ASP A 127 13.30 -24.74 -18.27
C ASP A 127 13.18 -26.26 -18.04
N LYS A 128 13.59 -26.76 -16.86
CA LYS A 128 13.46 -28.17 -16.46
C LYS A 128 12.12 -28.48 -15.79
N LYS A 129 11.19 -27.53 -15.72
CA LYS A 129 9.92 -27.63 -14.97
C LYS A 129 10.12 -27.82 -13.47
N GLU A 130 11.22 -27.29 -12.95
CA GLU A 130 11.44 -27.18 -11.51
C GLU A 130 11.07 -25.77 -11.06
N VAL A 131 10.57 -25.68 -9.84
CA VAL A 131 10.07 -24.47 -9.21
C VAL A 131 10.92 -24.15 -7.99
N LEU A 132 11.19 -22.87 -7.79
CA LEU A 132 11.91 -22.41 -6.63
C LEU A 132 11.00 -22.45 -5.41
N VAL A 133 11.41 -23.20 -4.40
CA VAL A 133 10.67 -23.35 -3.15
C VAL A 133 11.58 -23.10 -1.96
N VAL A 134 10.97 -22.61 -0.88
CA VAL A 134 11.62 -22.27 0.38
C VAL A 134 10.90 -22.93 1.55
N GLN A 135 11.64 -23.12 2.64
CA GLN A 135 11.14 -23.39 3.98
C GLN A 135 11.50 -22.20 4.86
N GLU A 136 10.52 -21.64 5.56
CA GLU A 136 10.79 -20.54 6.51
C GLU A 136 11.40 -21.07 7.80
N ASN A 137 12.38 -20.35 8.34
CA ASN A 137 12.91 -20.58 9.68
C ASN A 137 12.23 -19.69 10.75
N SER A 138 11.25 -18.87 10.36
CA SER A 138 10.46 -18.02 11.24
C SER A 138 9.00 -17.95 10.77
N GLY A 139 8.07 -17.55 11.64
CA GLY A 139 6.66 -17.43 11.29
C GLY A 139 5.83 -18.73 11.41
N PRO A 140 4.62 -18.80 10.82
CA PRO A 140 3.64 -19.84 11.09
C PRO A 140 4.04 -21.24 10.59
N PHE A 141 5.00 -21.33 9.66
CA PHE A 141 5.46 -22.59 9.08
C PHE A 141 6.85 -23.02 9.58
N GLN A 142 7.44 -22.30 10.52
CA GLN A 142 8.73 -22.65 11.12
C GLN A 142 8.72 -24.09 11.67
N GLY A 143 9.71 -24.89 11.28
CA GLY A 143 9.89 -26.27 11.76
C GLY A 143 8.82 -27.27 11.28
N THR A 144 7.93 -26.85 10.37
CA THR A 144 6.92 -27.76 9.78
C THR A 144 7.47 -28.59 8.62
N GLY A 145 8.61 -28.17 8.04
CA GLY A 145 9.19 -28.78 6.85
C GLY A 145 8.37 -28.57 5.57
N ILE A 146 7.39 -27.65 5.57
CA ILE A 146 6.55 -27.38 4.40
C ILE A 146 7.32 -26.54 3.38
N TRP A 147 7.42 -27.05 2.15
CA TRP A 147 7.94 -26.28 1.02
C TRP A 147 6.83 -25.40 0.44
N LYS A 148 7.11 -24.10 0.33
CA LYS A 148 6.23 -23.12 -0.29
C LYS A 148 7.00 -22.29 -1.32
N PHE A 149 6.29 -21.50 -2.10
CA PHE A 149 6.92 -20.49 -2.95
C PHE A 149 7.47 -19.34 -2.09
N PRO A 150 8.48 -18.59 -2.57
CA PRO A 150 8.86 -17.31 -1.99
C PRO A 150 7.66 -16.37 -1.91
N THR A 151 7.52 -15.65 -0.81
CA THR A 151 6.34 -14.80 -0.57
C THR A 151 6.72 -13.60 0.27
N GLY A 152 6.18 -12.43 -0.08
CA GLY A 152 6.31 -11.28 0.80
C GLY A 152 5.26 -10.21 0.56
N VAL A 153 5.49 -9.05 1.13
CA VAL A 153 4.56 -7.92 1.15
C VAL A 153 5.10 -6.85 0.21
N ILE A 154 4.19 -6.21 -0.53
CA ILE A 154 4.54 -5.08 -1.38
C ILE A 154 4.71 -3.83 -0.52
N ASP A 155 5.84 -3.15 -0.69
CA ASP A 155 6.15 -1.91 0.01
C ASP A 155 5.31 -0.73 -0.50
N GLU A 156 5.22 0.34 0.29
CA GLU A 156 4.53 1.55 -0.12
C GLU A 156 5.16 2.13 -1.40
N GLY A 157 4.35 2.31 -2.44
CA GLY A 157 4.79 2.85 -3.73
C GLY A 157 5.54 1.84 -4.61
N GLU A 158 5.62 0.56 -4.21
CA GLU A 158 6.26 -0.49 -4.99
C GLU A 158 5.27 -1.18 -5.96
N ASP A 159 5.74 -1.46 -7.19
CA ASP A 159 4.96 -2.23 -8.16
C ASP A 159 4.92 -3.72 -7.78
N ILE A 160 3.78 -4.39 -8.03
CA ILE A 160 3.61 -5.84 -7.79
C ILE A 160 4.71 -6.67 -8.46
N SER A 161 5.08 -6.30 -9.69
CA SER A 161 6.16 -6.98 -10.43
C SER A 161 7.54 -6.73 -9.83
N ALA A 162 7.80 -5.53 -9.31
CA ALA A 162 9.07 -5.19 -8.69
C ALA A 162 9.22 -5.92 -7.35
N GLY A 163 8.18 -5.89 -6.50
CA GLY A 163 8.19 -6.62 -5.23
C GLY A 163 8.33 -8.12 -5.43
N ALA A 164 7.67 -8.72 -6.44
CA ALA A 164 7.86 -10.13 -6.73
C ALA A 164 9.30 -10.51 -7.13
N ILE A 165 10.02 -9.62 -7.83
CA ILE A 165 11.44 -9.81 -8.17
C ILE A 165 12.31 -9.62 -6.92
N ARG A 166 12.04 -8.57 -6.13
CA ARG A 166 12.77 -8.26 -4.89
C ARG A 166 12.69 -9.43 -3.91
N GLU A 167 11.50 -9.93 -3.61
CA GLU A 167 11.27 -11.02 -2.65
C GLU A 167 12.02 -12.31 -3.05
N VAL A 168 12.02 -12.67 -4.34
CA VAL A 168 12.83 -13.80 -4.83
C VAL A 168 14.31 -13.57 -4.58
N LYS A 169 14.79 -12.35 -4.87
CA LYS A 169 16.20 -12.01 -4.70
C LYS A 169 16.61 -12.01 -3.23
N GLU A 170 15.78 -11.46 -2.35
CA GLU A 170 16.02 -11.39 -0.91
C GLU A 170 16.06 -12.79 -0.30
N GLU A 171 15.01 -13.59 -0.48
CA GLU A 171 14.92 -14.91 0.17
C GLU A 171 15.95 -15.92 -0.36
N THR A 172 16.27 -15.87 -1.67
CA THR A 172 16.97 -16.96 -2.36
C THR A 172 18.22 -16.57 -3.12
N GLY A 173 18.50 -15.27 -3.27
CA GLY A 173 19.62 -14.77 -4.07
C GLY A 173 19.45 -14.90 -5.59
N ILE A 174 18.36 -15.51 -6.07
CA ILE A 174 18.09 -15.73 -7.49
C ILE A 174 17.69 -14.44 -8.17
N ASP A 175 18.32 -14.15 -9.31
CA ASP A 175 17.89 -13.10 -10.22
C ASP A 175 16.75 -13.66 -11.07
N ALA A 176 15.67 -12.91 -11.19
CA ALA A 176 14.49 -13.33 -11.94
C ALA A 176 13.88 -12.15 -12.69
N GLU A 177 13.14 -12.47 -13.74
CA GLU A 177 12.30 -11.51 -14.45
C GLU A 177 10.83 -11.84 -14.29
N PHE A 178 10.01 -10.80 -14.17
CA PHE A 178 8.57 -10.92 -14.07
C PHE A 178 7.94 -11.25 -15.43
N ILE A 179 7.01 -12.22 -15.46
CA ILE A 179 6.29 -12.62 -16.67
C ILE A 179 4.84 -12.11 -16.63
N GLU A 180 4.07 -12.56 -15.63
CA GLU A 180 2.64 -12.27 -15.52
C GLU A 180 2.10 -12.58 -14.12
N VAL A 181 0.97 -11.97 -13.77
CA VAL A 181 0.13 -12.42 -12.66
C VAL A 181 -0.74 -13.58 -13.15
N LEU A 182 -0.65 -14.74 -12.52
CA LEU A 182 -1.47 -15.92 -12.84
C LEU A 182 -2.85 -15.85 -12.18
N ALA A 183 -2.91 -15.36 -10.95
CA ALA A 183 -4.13 -15.25 -10.18
C ALA A 183 -3.96 -14.23 -9.06
N PHE A 184 -5.07 -13.82 -8.45
CA PHE A 184 -5.03 -13.15 -7.17
C PHE A 184 -6.16 -13.68 -6.27
N ARG A 185 -5.94 -13.59 -4.96
CA ARG A 185 -6.90 -13.95 -3.93
C ARG A 185 -7.20 -12.73 -3.07
N GLN A 186 -8.45 -12.64 -2.62
CA GLN A 186 -8.84 -11.76 -1.52
C GLN A 186 -9.17 -12.56 -0.26
N SER A 187 -8.82 -12.01 0.90
CA SER A 187 -9.32 -12.48 2.20
C SER A 187 -9.56 -11.33 3.16
N HIS A 188 -10.43 -11.55 4.14
CA HIS A 188 -10.83 -10.53 5.11
C HIS A 188 -10.43 -10.92 6.52
N LYS A 189 -10.37 -9.92 7.42
CA LYS A 189 -10.09 -10.09 8.86
C LYS A 189 -8.75 -10.79 9.13
N SER A 190 -7.72 -10.30 8.46
CA SER A 190 -6.33 -10.71 8.67
C SER A 190 -5.70 -9.88 9.79
N LEU A 191 -4.45 -9.44 9.62
CA LEU A 191 -3.78 -8.55 10.56
C LEU A 191 -4.57 -7.25 10.77
N PHE A 192 -4.90 -6.97 12.04
CA PHE A 192 -5.60 -5.77 12.48
C PHE A 192 -6.95 -5.52 11.75
N GLU A 193 -7.71 -6.59 11.50
CA GLU A 193 -9.03 -6.56 10.83
C GLU A 193 -9.00 -6.08 9.37
N LYS A 194 -7.81 -5.85 8.81
CA LYS A 194 -7.63 -5.50 7.40
C LYS A 194 -7.88 -6.69 6.49
N SER A 195 -8.09 -6.39 5.22
CA SER A 195 -8.17 -7.41 4.18
C SER A 195 -6.78 -7.63 3.55
N ASP A 196 -6.59 -8.76 2.88
CA ASP A 196 -5.39 -9.05 2.11
C ASP A 196 -5.76 -9.26 0.64
N LEU A 197 -4.96 -8.70 -0.25
CA LEU A 197 -4.86 -9.11 -1.64
C LEU A 197 -3.54 -9.87 -1.80
N PHE A 198 -3.61 -11.10 -2.30
CA PHE A 198 -2.44 -11.94 -2.54
C PHE A 198 -2.33 -12.28 -4.02
N PHE A 199 -1.27 -11.82 -4.67
CA PHE A 199 -1.02 -12.02 -6.10
C PHE A 199 -0.08 -13.20 -6.33
N VAL A 200 -0.45 -14.10 -7.23
CA VAL A 200 0.38 -15.22 -7.67
C VAL A 200 1.11 -14.77 -8.92
N CYS A 201 2.40 -14.51 -8.80
CA CYS A 201 3.23 -13.95 -9.86
C CYS A 201 4.09 -15.06 -10.47
N MET A 202 4.07 -15.20 -11.80
CA MET A 202 5.01 -16.07 -12.51
C MET A 202 6.27 -15.28 -12.88
N LEU A 203 7.42 -15.89 -12.58
CA LEU A 203 8.73 -15.36 -12.91
C LEU A 203 9.56 -16.40 -13.63
N ARG A 204 10.53 -15.93 -14.42
CA ARG A 204 11.55 -16.75 -15.05
C ARG A 204 12.91 -16.46 -14.39
N PRO A 205 13.65 -17.47 -13.93
CA PRO A 205 14.99 -17.26 -13.37
C PRO A 205 15.99 -16.87 -14.46
N LEU A 206 16.90 -15.97 -14.08
CA LEU A 206 18.06 -15.54 -14.86
C LEU A 206 19.36 -16.12 -14.29
N SER A 207 19.34 -16.55 -13.04
CA SER A 207 20.42 -17.30 -12.37
C SER A 207 19.86 -18.52 -11.63
N PHE A 208 20.73 -19.45 -11.23
CA PHE A 208 20.31 -20.76 -10.68
C PHE A 208 20.99 -21.13 -9.35
N ASP A 209 22.04 -20.41 -8.97
CA ASP A 209 22.79 -20.65 -7.75
C ASP A 209 22.07 -20.01 -6.56
N ILE A 210 21.44 -20.85 -5.74
CA ILE A 210 20.67 -20.41 -4.59
C ILE A 210 21.60 -19.94 -3.47
N GLN A 211 21.34 -18.75 -2.95
CA GLN A 211 21.98 -18.16 -1.77
C GLN A 211 20.88 -17.70 -0.83
N LYS A 212 20.47 -18.59 0.09
CA LYS A 212 19.33 -18.33 0.97
C LYS A 212 19.64 -17.23 1.99
N GLN A 213 18.63 -16.44 2.34
CA GLN A 213 18.72 -15.49 3.43
C GLN A 213 18.60 -16.21 4.78
N GLU A 214 19.73 -16.34 5.49
CA GLU A 214 19.82 -17.09 6.75
C GLU A 214 18.91 -16.57 7.87
N SER A 215 18.46 -15.31 7.83
CA SER A 215 17.59 -14.75 8.87
C SER A 215 16.15 -15.25 8.81
N GLU A 216 15.68 -15.69 7.64
CA GLU A 216 14.26 -15.99 7.38
C GLU A 216 14.03 -17.37 6.73
N ILE A 217 15.02 -17.89 6.01
CA ILE A 217 14.90 -19.12 5.22
C ILE A 217 15.75 -20.24 5.81
N GLU A 218 15.09 -21.33 6.19
CA GLU A 218 15.71 -22.57 6.67
C GLU A 218 16.43 -23.28 5.51
N ALA A 219 15.71 -23.47 4.41
CA ALA A 219 16.20 -24.16 3.22
C ALA A 219 15.51 -23.64 1.95
N ALA A 220 16.22 -23.72 0.82
CA ALA A 220 15.70 -23.35 -0.50
C ALA A 220 16.21 -24.32 -1.55
N GLN A 221 15.36 -24.72 -2.51
CA GLN A 221 15.75 -25.64 -3.58
C GLN A 221 14.90 -25.47 -4.84
N TRP A 222 15.42 -26.01 -5.95
CA TRP A 222 14.65 -26.30 -7.15
C TRP A 222 13.94 -27.64 -6.96
N MET A 223 12.60 -27.64 -7.04
CA MET A 223 11.76 -28.83 -6.85
C MET A 223 10.93 -29.08 -8.12
N PRO A 224 10.84 -30.32 -8.64
CA PRO A 224 9.92 -30.61 -9.73
C PRO A 224 8.49 -30.19 -9.39
N ILE A 225 7.78 -29.49 -10.29
CA ILE A 225 6.42 -29.00 -10.02
C ILE A 225 5.45 -30.13 -9.66
N GLU A 226 5.61 -31.30 -10.28
CA GLU A 226 4.80 -32.49 -9.98
C GLU A 226 5.02 -32.96 -8.54
N GLU A 227 6.25 -32.88 -8.02
CA GLU A 227 6.58 -33.19 -6.63
C GLU A 227 5.97 -32.16 -5.68
N TYR A 228 6.09 -30.86 -6.00
CA TYR A 228 5.48 -29.78 -5.23
C TYR A 228 3.96 -29.97 -5.12
N ALA A 229 3.28 -30.23 -6.24
CA ALA A 229 1.83 -30.36 -6.32
C ALA A 229 1.30 -31.56 -5.52
N VAL A 230 2.11 -32.61 -5.31
CA VAL A 230 1.67 -33.79 -4.57
C VAL A 230 1.91 -33.72 -3.07
N GLN A 231 2.59 -32.69 -2.56
CA GLN A 231 2.86 -32.51 -1.14
C GLN A 231 1.55 -32.57 -0.30
N PRO A 232 1.54 -33.26 0.85
CA PRO A 232 0.35 -33.36 1.69
C PRO A 232 -0.22 -32.00 2.12
N SER A 233 0.66 -31.03 2.41
CA SER A 233 0.29 -29.65 2.73
C SER A 233 -0.46 -28.97 1.58
N VAL A 234 0.07 -29.07 0.36
CA VAL A 234 -0.54 -28.50 -0.85
C VAL A 234 -1.90 -29.13 -1.12
N LYS A 235 -2.04 -30.46 -1.00
CA LYS A 235 -3.32 -31.15 -1.20
C LYS A 235 -4.38 -30.80 -0.14
N LYS A 236 -3.94 -30.52 1.09
CA LYS A 236 -4.85 -30.21 2.21
C LYS A 236 -5.36 -28.77 2.17
N HIS A 237 -4.60 -27.85 1.61
CA HIS A 237 -4.95 -26.43 1.54
C HIS A 237 -5.47 -26.06 0.15
N GLU A 238 -6.78 -25.80 0.02
CA GLU A 238 -7.43 -25.52 -1.28
C GLU A 238 -6.75 -24.40 -2.08
N LEU A 239 -6.30 -23.34 -1.42
CA LEU A 239 -5.57 -22.25 -2.08
C LEU A 239 -4.29 -22.76 -2.73
N LEU A 240 -3.44 -23.49 -1.98
CA LEU A 240 -2.18 -24.01 -2.50
C LEU A 240 -2.42 -25.01 -3.63
N LYS A 241 -3.47 -25.83 -3.51
CA LYS A 241 -3.92 -26.73 -4.57
C LYS A 241 -4.28 -25.97 -5.85
N TYR A 242 -5.13 -24.95 -5.78
CA TYR A 242 -5.49 -24.16 -6.96
C TYR A 242 -4.28 -23.45 -7.58
N ILE A 243 -3.36 -22.94 -6.76
CA ILE A 243 -2.12 -22.34 -7.25
C ILE A 243 -1.29 -23.39 -8.01
N ALA A 244 -1.08 -24.57 -7.44
CA ALA A 244 -0.36 -25.66 -8.09
C ALA A 244 -1.04 -26.09 -9.41
N ASP A 245 -2.37 -26.23 -9.42
CA ASP A 245 -3.14 -26.61 -10.60
C ASP A 245 -3.02 -25.55 -11.72
N ILE A 246 -3.11 -24.25 -11.40
CA ILE A 246 -2.91 -23.16 -12.36
C ILE A 246 -1.50 -23.22 -12.94
N CYS A 247 -0.49 -23.46 -12.11
CA CYS A 247 0.90 -23.59 -12.55
C CYS A 247 1.10 -24.79 -13.48
N LEU A 248 0.51 -25.95 -13.17
CA LEU A 248 0.54 -27.12 -14.05
C LEU A 248 -0.15 -26.84 -15.39
N VAL A 249 -1.34 -26.21 -15.38
CA VAL A 249 -2.07 -25.83 -16.60
C VAL A 249 -1.30 -24.79 -17.41
N LYS A 250 -0.57 -23.87 -16.76
CA LYS A 250 0.32 -22.92 -17.44
C LYS A 250 1.38 -23.64 -18.27
N ILE A 251 1.98 -24.69 -17.72
CA ILE A 251 3.02 -25.50 -18.38
C ILE A 251 2.44 -26.33 -19.51
N GLU A 252 1.33 -27.01 -19.26
CA GLU A 252 0.77 -28.01 -20.20
C GLU A 252 -0.04 -27.38 -21.34
N LYS A 253 -0.81 -26.34 -21.04
CA LYS A 253 -1.84 -25.79 -21.93
C LYS A 253 -1.63 -24.31 -22.25
N GLY A 254 -0.61 -23.68 -21.67
CA GLY A 254 -0.31 -22.27 -21.89
C GLY A 254 -1.37 -21.34 -21.31
N TYR A 255 -1.78 -21.55 -20.05
CA TYR A 255 -2.61 -20.61 -19.29
C TYR A 255 -2.13 -19.17 -19.51
N ALA A 256 -3.03 -18.24 -19.80
CA ALA A 256 -2.68 -16.85 -20.05
C ALA A 256 -3.03 -16.00 -18.81
N GLY A 257 -2.00 -15.52 -18.12
CA GLY A 257 -2.15 -14.58 -17.03
C GLY A 257 -2.26 -13.14 -17.51
N PHE A 258 -1.95 -12.22 -16.60
CA PHE A 258 -2.04 -10.78 -16.81
C PHE A 258 -0.63 -10.17 -16.78
N SER A 259 -0.19 -9.65 -17.93
CA SER A 259 1.12 -9.00 -18.06
C SER A 259 0.98 -7.48 -17.96
N PRO A 260 1.94 -6.77 -17.35
CA PRO A 260 1.90 -5.32 -17.23
C PRO A 260 2.07 -4.65 -18.61
N VAL A 261 1.28 -3.61 -18.85
CA VAL A 261 1.40 -2.65 -19.95
C VAL A 261 1.60 -1.28 -19.33
N SER A 262 2.70 -0.61 -19.70
CA SER A 262 2.90 0.79 -19.29
C SER A 262 1.87 1.66 -20.01
N THR A 263 1.20 2.51 -19.22
CA THR A 263 0.20 3.48 -19.64
C THR A 263 0.53 4.82 -19.00
N LYS A 264 0.12 5.91 -19.65
CA LYS A 264 0.24 7.25 -19.07
C LYS A 264 -0.97 7.51 -18.18
N SER A 265 -0.73 7.88 -16.93
CA SER A 265 -1.79 8.32 -16.03
C SER A 265 -2.42 9.62 -16.54
N PHE A 266 -3.74 9.75 -16.42
CA PHE A 266 -4.46 10.99 -16.76
C PHE A 266 -4.32 12.08 -15.69
N ILE A 267 -3.86 11.71 -14.49
CA ILE A 267 -3.93 12.56 -13.28
C ILE A 267 -2.55 12.75 -12.65
N SER A 268 -1.58 11.86 -12.93
CA SER A 268 -0.22 11.93 -12.40
C SER A 268 0.84 11.91 -13.51
N ALA A 269 2.01 12.47 -13.23
CA ALA A 269 3.16 12.45 -14.15
C ALA A 269 3.92 11.11 -14.17
N HIS A 270 3.50 10.15 -13.34
CA HIS A 270 4.12 8.84 -13.23
C HIS A 270 3.51 7.84 -14.21
N ASP A 271 4.35 6.93 -14.71
CA ASP A 271 3.88 5.78 -15.48
C ASP A 271 2.97 4.90 -14.60
N SER A 272 1.95 4.32 -15.23
CA SER A 272 0.99 3.42 -14.58
C SER A 272 0.99 2.07 -15.31
N PHE A 273 0.99 0.97 -14.57
CA PHE A 273 0.92 -0.36 -15.17
C PHE A 273 -0.50 -0.92 -15.15
N LEU A 274 -1.01 -1.22 -16.34
CA LEU A 274 -2.24 -2.00 -16.52
C LEU A 274 -1.88 -3.47 -16.71
N TYR A 275 -2.28 -4.32 -15.77
CA TYR A 275 -2.13 -5.77 -15.90
C TYR A 275 -3.30 -6.33 -16.70
N LEU A 276 -3.01 -6.96 -17.84
CA LEU A 276 -4.05 -7.49 -18.74
C LEU A 276 -3.58 -8.76 -19.48
N ASN A 277 -4.53 -9.57 -19.93
CA ASN A 277 -4.24 -10.69 -20.80
C ASN A 277 -3.91 -10.17 -22.22
N LYS A 278 -2.60 -10.07 -22.50
CA LYS A 278 -2.11 -9.54 -23.79
C LYS A 278 -2.38 -10.51 -24.94
N ARG A 279 -2.34 -11.82 -24.66
CA ARG A 279 -2.47 -12.88 -25.65
C ARG A 279 -3.82 -12.82 -26.35
N ASP A 280 -4.88 -12.59 -25.59
CA ASP A 280 -6.24 -12.57 -26.13
C ASP A 280 -6.59 -11.20 -26.69
N LEU A 281 -5.97 -10.13 -26.17
CA LEU A 281 -6.12 -8.78 -26.71
C LEU A 281 -5.48 -8.64 -28.11
N SER A 282 -4.34 -9.28 -28.37
CA SER A 282 -3.64 -9.19 -29.66
C SER A 282 -4.26 -10.03 -30.79
N GLN A 283 -5.31 -10.80 -30.49
CA GLN A 283 -6.05 -11.62 -31.45
C GLN A 283 -7.27 -10.89 -32.04
N HIS A 284 -7.39 -9.57 -31.84
CA HIS A 284 -8.43 -8.71 -32.40
C HIS A 284 -7.84 -7.61 -33.29
#